data_AF-D5WGY0-F1
#
_entry.id   AF-D5WGY0-F1
#
_cell.length_a   1.000
_cell.length_b   1.000
_cell.length_c   1.000
_cell.angle_alpha   90.00
_cell.angle_beta   90.00
_cell.angle_gamma   90.00
#
_symmetry.space_group_name_H-M   'P 1'
#
loop_
_entity.id
_entity.type
_entity.pdbx_description
1 polymer ?
#
loop_
_entity_poly.entity_id
_entity_poly.type
_entity_poly.pdbx_seq_one_letter_code
_entity_poly.pdbx_strand_id
1 'polypeptide(L)' 'MRYQEPVELLENLLETVPLEPNDRGHTAMDDFEHFCAYTGCCEELMGPQAFAWVKLAYTDAKTTASC' A
#
# COMPACT_ATOMS: atom_id res chain seq x y z
N MET A 1 19.46 5.54 12.10
CA MET A 1 18.03 5.28 11.91
C MET A 1 17.91 3.94 11.19
N ARG A 2 17.45 2.88 11.86
CA ARG A 2 16.87 1.76 11.12
C ARG A 2 15.50 2.27 10.71
N TYR A 3 15.32 2.61 9.43
CA TYR A 3 13.98 2.77 8.90
C TYR A 3 13.24 1.47 9.24
N GLN A 4 12.10 1.54 9.94
CA GLN A 4 11.30 0.34 10.21
C GLN A 4 11.07 -0.39 8.88
N GLU A 5 11.05 -1.72 8.93
CA GLU A 5 10.79 -2.52 7.75
C GLU A 5 9.45 -2.08 7.15
N PRO A 6 9.35 -1.84 5.83
CA PRO A 6 8.13 -1.30 5.20
C PRO A 6 6.88 -2.15 5.48
N VAL A 7 7.07 -3.44 5.76
CA VAL A 7 6.01 -4.36 6.18
C VAL A 7 5.48 -3.97 7.57
N GLU A 8 6.36 -3.77 8.57
CA GLU A 8 5.95 -3.35 9.92
C GLU A 8 5.26 -1.99 9.88
N LEU A 9 5.73 -1.06 9.04
CA LEU A 9 5.09 0.25 8.86
C LEU A 9 3.69 0.12 8.26
N LEU A 10 3.50 -0.76 7.28
CA LEU A 10 2.20 -1.02 6.71
C LEU A 10 1.26 -1.65 7.74
N GLU A 11 1.72 -2.62 8.54
CA GLU A 11 0.92 -3.21 9.63
C GLU A 11 0.46 -2.14 10.62
N ASN A 12 1.38 -1.28 11.09
CA ASN A 12 1.04 -0.17 11.98
C ASN A 12 0.04 0.82 11.36
N LEU A 13 0.17 1.11 10.05
CA LEU A 13 -0.78 1.95 9.33
C LEU A 13 -2.18 1.31 9.32
N LEU A 14 -2.27 0.01 9.02
CA LEU A 14 -3.54 -0.71 8.94
C LEU A 14 -4.22 -0.89 10.31
N GLU A 15 -3.44 -0.96 11.39
CA GLU A 15 -3.97 -0.98 12.76
C GLU A 15 -4.50 0.39 13.22
N THR A 16 -3.91 1.48 12.72
CA THR A 16 -4.26 2.84 13.14
C THR A 16 -5.34 3.47 12.27
N VAL A 17 -5.36 3.14 10.98
CA VAL A 17 -6.30 3.68 10.00
C VAL A 17 -7.01 2.52 9.30
N PRO A 18 -8.29 2.25 9.61
CA PRO A 18 -9.05 1.25 8.88
C PRO A 18 -9.16 1.68 7.42
N LEU A 19 -8.90 0.75 6.50
CA LEU A 19 -9.06 0.98 5.07
C LEU A 19 -10.55 1.00 4.72
N GLU A 20 -11.16 2.17 4.76
CA GLU A 20 -12.54 2.31 4.32
C GLU A 20 -12.65 2.04 2.81
N PRO A 21 -13.63 1.25 2.37
CA PRO A 21 -13.91 1.06 0.96
C PRO A 21 -14.29 2.38 0.28
N ASN A 22 -13.78 2.61 -0.92
CA ASN A 22 -14.18 3.74 -1.77
C ASN A 22 -15.59 3.53 -2.36
N ASP A 23 -16.05 4.47 -3.21
CA ASP A 23 -17.37 4.42 -3.87
C ASP A 23 -17.61 3.16 -4.73
N ARG A 24 -16.55 2.41 -5.06
CA ARG A 24 -16.60 1.16 -5.82
C ARG A 24 -16.54 -0.08 -4.92
N GLY A 25 -16.48 0.10 -3.60
CA GLY A 25 -16.34 -0.97 -2.62
C GLY A 25 -14.92 -1.53 -2.50
N HIS A 26 -13.90 -0.84 -3.03
CA HIS A 26 -12.51 -1.28 -2.97
C HIS A 26 -11.76 -0.55 -1.86
N THR A 27 -10.96 -1.28 -1.10
CA THR A 27 -9.99 -0.69 -0.17
C THR A 27 -8.77 -0.15 -0.92
N ALA A 28 -7.95 0.68 -0.25
CA ALA A 28 -6.68 1.14 -0.82
C ALA A 28 -5.75 -0.02 -1.23
N MET A 29 -5.86 -1.17 -0.56
CA MET A 29 -5.11 -2.38 -0.87
C MET A 29 -5.63 -3.09 -2.12
N ASP A 30 -6.95 -3.16 -2.30
CA ASP A 30 -7.54 -3.70 -3.52
C ASP A 30 -7.18 -2.82 -4.74
N ASP A 31 -7.21 -1.50 -4.57
CA ASP A 31 -6.79 -0.56 -5.61
C ASP A 31 -5.29 -0.68 -5.90
N PHE A 32 -4.46 -1.04 -4.92
CA PHE A 32 -3.04 -1.32 -5.13
C PHE A 32 -2.83 -2.59 -5.95
N GLU A 33 -3.59 -3.66 -5.68
CA GLU A 33 -3.55 -4.89 -6.49
C GLU A 33 -3.98 -4.61 -7.93
N HIS A 34 -5.03 -3.81 -8.12
CA HIS A 34 -5.45 -3.38 -9.45
C HIS A 34 -4.37 -2.55 -10.17
N PHE A 35 -3.73 -1.62 -9.46
CA PHE A 35 -2.59 -0.86 -9.97
C PHE A 35 -1.46 -1.78 -10.42
N CYS A 36 -1.12 -2.80 -9.64
CA CYS A 36 -0.09 -3.78 -9.99
C CYS A 36 -0.46 -4.56 -11.25
N ALA A 37 -1.69 -5.05 -11.35
CA ALA A 37 -2.19 -5.77 -12.52
C ALA A 37 -2.20 -4.91 -13.79
N TYR A 38 -2.54 -3.62 -13.66
CA TYR A 38 -2.61 -2.69 -14.80
C TYR A 38 -1.23 -2.21 -15.27
N THR A 39 -0.30 -1.96 -14.35
CA THR A 39 1.02 -1.38 -14.68
C THR A 39 2.13 -2.42 -14.87
N GLY A 40 1.92 -3.66 -14.42
CA GLY A 40 2.98 -4.66 -14.33
C GLY A 40 3.94 -4.44 -13.16
N CYS A 41 3.60 -3.55 -12.20
CA CYS A 41 4.32 -3.41 -10.95
C CYS A 41 4.21 -4.71 -10.15
N CYS A 42 5.26 -5.52 -10.13
CA CYS A 42 5.30 -6.79 -9.40
C CYS A 42 6.61 -6.99 -8.64
N GLU A 43 6.53 -7.79 -7.58
CA GLU A 43 7.65 -8.05 -6.68
C GLU A 43 8.85 -8.70 -7.38
N GLU A 44 8.61 -9.60 -8.34
CA GLU A 44 9.67 -10.29 -9.08
C GLU A 44 10.59 -9.33 -9.83
N LEU A 45 10.03 -8.27 -10.42
CA LEU A 45 10.78 -7.29 -11.20
C LEU A 45 11.46 -6.23 -10.33
N MET A 46 10.84 -5.88 -9.19
CA MET A 46 11.29 -4.77 -8.34
C MET A 46 12.17 -5.22 -7.17
N GLY A 47 12.06 -6.49 -6.78
CA GLY A 47 12.60 -7.02 -5.54
C GLY A 47 11.69 -6.74 -4.33
N PRO A 48 11.76 -7.59 -3.29
CA PRO A 48 10.84 -7.60 -2.15
C PRO A 48 10.83 -6.27 -1.39
N GLN A 49 12.00 -5.69 -1.16
CA GLN A 49 12.13 -4.46 -0.37
C GLN A 49 11.51 -3.26 -1.09
N ALA A 50 11.79 -3.10 -2.39
CA ALA A 50 11.24 -1.98 -3.17
C ALA A 50 9.72 -2.12 -3.33
N PHE A 51 9.23 -3.35 -3.56
CA PHE A 51 7.80 -3.62 -3.66
C PHE A 51 7.06 -3.29 -2.35
N ALA A 52 7.62 -3.66 -1.20
CA ALA A 52 7.05 -3.34 0.10
C ALA A 52 6.96 -1.82 0.35
N TRP A 53 7.98 -1.04 -0.03
CA TRP A 53 7.93 0.43 0.04
C TRP A 53 6.88 1.04 -0.87
N VAL A 54 6.74 0.52 -2.10
CA VAL A 54 5.73 0.99 -3.05
C VAL A 54 4.32 0.71 -2.53
N LYS A 55 4.10 -0.47 -1.96
CA LYS A 55 2.83 -0.84 -1.33
C LYS A 55 2.49 0.09 -0.17
N LEU A 56 3.43 0.32 0.75
CA LEU A 56 3.25 1.24 1.86
C LEU A 56 2.91 2.65 1.38
N ALA A 57 3.70 3.20 0.46
CA ALA A 57 3.51 4.57 -0.03
C ALA A 57 2.19 4.75 -0.77
N TYR A 58 1.77 3.76 -1.57
CA TYR A 58 0.49 3.81 -2.27
C TYR A 58 -0.68 3.79 -1.28
N THR A 59 -0.65 2.86 -0.32
CA THR A 59 -1.71 2.73 0.69
C THR A 59 -1.79 3.99 1.56
N ASP A 60 -0.66 4.49 2.06
CA ASP A 60 -0.59 5.70 2.89
C ASP A 60 -1.12 6.95 2.16
N ALA A 61 -0.76 7.13 0.89
CA ALA A 61 -1.26 8.24 0.08
C ALA A 61 -2.79 8.17 -0.11
N LYS A 62 -3.37 6.97 -0.14
CA LYS A 62 -4.81 6.78 -0.30
C LYS A 62 -5.59 6.86 0.99
N THR A 63 -4.96 6.59 2.14
CA THR A 63 -5.57 6.77 3.46
C THR A 63 -5.50 8.21 3.95
N THR A 64 -4.44 8.95 3.60
CA THR A 64 -4.25 10.34 4.04
C THR A 64 -4.95 11.38 3.15
N ALA A 65 -5.27 11.05 1.90
CA ALA A 65 -5.93 11.95 0.96
C ALA A 65 -7.45 12.17 1.19
N SER A 66 -8.03 11.58 2.24
CA SER A 66 -9.45 11.74 2.61
C SER A 66 -9.75 12.93 3.54
N CYS A 67 -8.84 13.92 3.65
CA CYS A 67 -9.07 15.17 4.41
C CYS A 67 -9.64 16.31 3.54
#